data_AF-A0A420Y828-F1
#
_entry.id   AF-A0A420Y828-F1
#
_cell.length_a   1.000
_cell.length_b   1.000
_cell.length_c   1.000
_cell.angle_alpha   90.00
_cell.angle_beta   90.00
_cell.angle_gamma   90.00
#
_symmetry.space_group_name_H-M   'P 1'
#
loop_
_entity.id
_entity.type
_entity.pdbx_description
1 polymer ?
#
loop_
_entity_poly.entity_id
_entity_poly.type
_entity_poly.pdbx_seq_one_letter_code
_entity_poly.pdbx_strand_id
1 'polypeptide(L)'
;MPAKSSLLLGAALASFATQASAFCFAPEPTYEICYTTANGATPQNVTLQEIAYVAGYLRYYGKQKGNPQFYTMNLPDADNCAEWQVTTKGSTLVLAKLIGDDAASVTFDDIANTIDGGASATPAQKAAALYGCGTAGGQVGVAINATDPRYQQPQFTNGTYTNQGVIIKIVRNPGL
;
A
#
# COMPACT_ATOMS: atom_id res chain seq x y z
N MET A 1 45.55 -55.77 2.60
CA MET A 1 45.47 -55.30 4.01
C MET A 1 44.57 -54.07 4.03
N PRO A 2 43.65 -53.95 5.00
CA PRO A 2 42.25 -53.58 4.74
C PRO A 2 41.98 -52.06 4.71
N ALA A 3 41.08 -51.66 3.79
CA ALA A 3 40.43 -50.36 3.79
C ALA A 3 39.39 -50.32 4.93
N LYS A 4 39.50 -49.35 5.82
CA LYS A 4 38.52 -49.07 6.89
C LYS A 4 37.41 -48.20 6.30
N SER A 5 36.23 -48.78 6.09
CA SER A 5 34.99 -48.02 5.86
C SER A 5 34.46 -47.47 7.18
N SER A 6 34.55 -46.15 7.36
CA SER A 6 33.87 -45.45 8.43
C SER A 6 32.48 -45.02 7.95
N LEU A 7 31.43 -45.64 8.47
CA LEU A 7 30.06 -45.12 8.38
C LEU A 7 29.95 -43.94 9.37
N LEU A 8 29.66 -42.74 8.86
CA LEU A 8 29.21 -41.62 9.67
C LEU A 8 27.68 -41.52 9.56
N LEU A 9 27.00 -41.83 10.66
CA LEU A 9 25.59 -41.48 10.88
C LEU A 9 25.51 -39.96 11.05
N GLY A 10 25.03 -39.25 10.02
CA GLY A 10 24.66 -37.83 10.12
C GLY A 10 23.19 -37.70 10.51
N ALA A 11 22.93 -37.19 11.72
CA ALA A 11 21.58 -36.91 12.22
C ALA A 11 20.88 -35.84 11.37
N ALA A 12 19.70 -36.16 10.85
CA ALA A 12 18.83 -35.19 10.17
C ALA A 12 18.14 -34.31 11.23
N LEU A 13 18.59 -33.06 11.36
CA LEU A 13 17.86 -32.03 12.10
C LEU A 13 16.66 -31.60 11.26
N ALA A 14 15.47 -32.07 11.64
CA ALA A 14 14.22 -31.54 11.11
C ALA A 14 14.01 -30.13 11.66
N SER A 15 14.32 -29.12 10.85
CA SER A 15 13.99 -27.72 11.14
C SER A 15 12.47 -27.54 11.08
N PHE A 16 11.81 -27.53 12.23
CA PHE A 16 10.44 -27.05 12.34
C PHE A 16 10.47 -25.53 12.14
N ALA A 17 10.21 -25.07 10.91
CA ALA A 17 9.93 -23.66 10.67
C ALA A 17 8.61 -23.33 11.37
N THR A 18 8.68 -22.66 12.51
CA THR A 18 7.52 -22.04 13.13
C THR A 18 7.00 -20.97 12.17
N GLN A 19 5.89 -21.27 11.48
CA GLN A 19 5.11 -20.25 10.79
C GLN A 19 4.61 -19.31 11.88
N ALA A 20 5.28 -18.16 12.02
CA ALA A 20 4.72 -17.06 12.78
C ALA A 20 3.46 -16.62 12.03
N SER A 21 2.28 -16.99 12.54
CA SER A 21 1.06 -16.33 12.12
C SER A 21 1.20 -14.86 12.49
N ALA A 22 1.19 -13.99 11.48
CA ALA A 22 1.20 -12.55 11.72
C ALA A 22 -0.17 -12.19 12.32
N PHE A 23 -0.23 -12.02 13.64
CA PHE A 23 -1.41 -11.44 14.27
C PHE A 23 -1.50 -9.98 13.84
N CYS A 24 -2.45 -9.69 12.94
CA CYS A 24 -2.83 -8.34 12.58
C CYS A 24 -3.55 -7.71 13.77
N PHE A 25 -2.88 -6.84 14.52
CA PHE A 25 -3.59 -6.02 15.50
C PHE A 25 -4.59 -5.11 14.77
N ALA A 26 -5.74 -4.93 15.43
CA ALA A 26 -6.95 -4.19 15.06
C ALA A 26 -6.72 -2.99 14.13
N PRO A 27 -7.69 -2.68 13.24
CA PRO A 27 -7.45 -2.14 11.91
C PRO A 27 -6.55 -0.91 11.96
N GLU A 28 -5.57 -0.90 11.05
CA GLU A 28 -4.70 0.25 10.91
C GLU A 28 -5.53 1.54 10.71
N PRO A 29 -5.14 2.63 11.37
CA PRO A 29 -5.94 3.84 11.34
C PRO A 29 -5.97 4.47 9.94
N THR A 30 -7.09 5.11 9.63
CA THR A 30 -7.30 5.87 8.39
C THR A 30 -6.81 7.31 8.48
N TYR A 31 -6.49 7.82 9.67
CA TYR A 31 -5.90 9.16 9.81
C TYR A 31 -4.43 9.18 9.38
N GLU A 32 -3.94 10.36 8.99
CA GLU A 32 -2.57 10.52 8.51
C GLU A 32 -1.54 10.24 9.60
N ILE A 33 -0.58 9.36 9.30
CA ILE A 33 0.59 9.07 10.12
C ILE A 33 1.83 9.25 9.27
N CYS A 34 2.65 10.24 9.58
CA CYS A 34 3.99 10.39 9.02
C CYS A 34 4.99 9.54 9.81
N TYR A 35 5.87 8.79 9.13
CA TYR A 35 6.79 7.86 9.80
C TYR A 35 8.02 8.59 10.36
N THR A 36 7.83 9.34 11.45
CA THR A 36 8.88 10.16 12.05
C THR A 36 9.47 9.50 13.28
N THR A 37 10.70 9.86 13.65
CA THR A 37 11.26 9.40 14.92
C THR A 37 10.48 9.93 16.13
N ALA A 38 9.81 11.08 15.99
CA ALA A 38 9.01 11.71 17.05
C ALA A 38 7.77 10.89 17.46
N ASN A 39 7.18 10.11 16.54
CA ASN A 39 6.10 9.17 16.84
C ASN A 39 6.58 7.71 16.91
N GLY A 40 7.89 7.48 17.08
CA GLY A 40 8.47 6.14 17.26
C GLY A 40 8.60 5.31 15.98
N ALA A 41 8.37 5.90 14.80
CA ALA A 41 8.52 5.24 13.51
C ALA A 41 9.90 5.50 12.88
N THR A 42 10.21 4.71 11.84
CA THR A 42 11.45 4.87 11.05
C THR A 42 11.16 5.69 9.79
N PRO A 43 11.82 6.86 9.60
CA PRO A 43 11.73 7.62 8.36
C PRO A 43 12.15 6.81 7.14
N GLN A 44 11.36 6.91 6.07
CA GLN A 44 11.53 6.10 4.87
C GLN A 44 12.58 6.68 3.90
N ASN A 45 13.02 7.92 4.11
CA ASN A 45 14.02 8.59 3.27
C ASN A 45 13.65 8.50 1.78
N VAL A 46 12.39 8.79 1.47
CA VAL A 46 11.84 8.94 0.12
C VAL A 46 12.04 10.38 -0.36
N THR A 47 11.80 10.67 -1.64
CA THR A 47 11.95 12.02 -2.18
C THR A 47 10.62 12.64 -2.60
N LEU A 48 10.45 13.94 -2.36
CA LEU A 48 9.24 14.67 -2.78
C LEU A 48 9.03 14.65 -4.30
N GLN A 49 10.12 14.59 -5.07
CA GLN A 49 10.06 14.49 -6.53
C GLN A 49 9.44 13.16 -6.97
N GLU A 50 9.84 12.05 -6.35
CA GLU A 50 9.29 10.73 -6.65
C GLU A 50 7.84 10.60 -6.16
N ILE A 51 7.50 11.16 -4.99
CA ILE A 51 6.12 11.23 -4.50
C ILE A 51 5.22 11.96 -5.49
N ALA A 52 5.64 13.14 -5.95
CA ALA A 52 4.90 13.89 -6.97
C ALA A 52 4.78 13.12 -8.29
N TYR A 53 5.85 12.40 -8.68
CA TYR A 53 5.84 11.57 -9.88
C TYR A 53 4.82 10.43 -9.79
N VAL A 54 4.81 9.66 -8.69
CA VAL A 54 3.89 8.51 -8.56
C VAL A 54 2.43 8.96 -8.54
N ALA A 55 2.11 10.08 -7.88
CA ALA A 55 0.76 10.66 -7.92
C ALA A 55 0.37 11.09 -9.35
N GLY A 56 1.25 11.80 -10.06
CA GLY A 56 1.04 12.17 -11.46
C GLY A 56 0.85 10.95 -12.38
N TYR A 57 1.67 9.90 -12.18
CA TYR A 57 1.58 8.65 -12.91
C TYR A 57 0.23 7.95 -12.70
N LEU A 58 -0.26 7.84 -11.46
CA LEU A 58 -1.53 7.16 -11.18
C LEU A 58 -2.72 7.87 -11.84
N ARG A 59 -2.78 9.21 -11.80
CA ARG A 59 -3.80 9.99 -12.54
C ARG A 59 -3.73 9.76 -14.03
N TYR A 60 -2.51 9.75 -14.58
CA TYR A 60 -2.31 9.49 -16.00
C TYR A 60 -2.77 8.07 -16.36
N TYR A 61 -2.34 7.08 -15.57
CA TYR A 61 -2.60 5.65 -15.75
C TYR A 61 -4.10 5.35 -15.78
N GLY A 62 -4.86 5.82 -14.78
CA GLY A 62 -6.30 5.57 -14.68
C GLY A 62 -7.15 6.24 -15.78
N LYS A 63 -6.57 7.19 -16.52
CA LYS A 63 -7.22 7.88 -17.65
C LYS A 63 -6.91 7.27 -19.00
N GLN A 64 -5.92 6.37 -19.10
CA GLN A 64 -5.55 5.79 -20.39
C GLN A 64 -6.59 4.78 -20.86
N LYS A 65 -6.91 4.86 -22.15
CA LYS A 65 -7.79 3.87 -22.79
C LYS A 65 -7.15 2.49 -22.71
N GLY A 66 -7.90 1.52 -22.17
CA GLY A 66 -7.46 0.14 -22.01
C GLY A 66 -6.88 -0.19 -20.63
N ASN A 67 -6.58 0.82 -19.81
CA ASN A 67 -6.23 0.60 -18.41
C ASN A 67 -7.48 0.49 -17.52
N PRO A 68 -7.39 -0.22 -16.38
CA PRO A 68 -8.44 -0.18 -15.38
C PRO A 68 -8.56 1.25 -14.81
N GLN A 69 -9.80 1.66 -14.54
CA GLN A 69 -10.08 2.96 -13.91
C GLN A 69 -9.93 2.90 -12.38
N PHE A 70 -9.94 1.69 -11.82
CA PHE A 70 -9.92 1.41 -10.40
C PHE A 70 -8.75 0.52 -10.01
N TYR A 71 -8.24 0.73 -8.80
CA TYR A 71 -7.43 -0.23 -8.09
C TYR A 71 -8.35 -1.07 -7.19
N THR A 72 -8.42 -2.36 -7.46
CA THR A 72 -9.34 -3.28 -6.79
C THR A 72 -8.57 -4.25 -5.90
N MET A 73 -9.04 -4.39 -4.66
CA MET A 73 -8.53 -5.30 -3.65
C MET A 73 -9.62 -6.28 -3.24
N ASN A 74 -9.48 -7.55 -3.64
CA ASN A 74 -10.42 -8.61 -3.27
C ASN A 74 -10.08 -9.18 -1.88
N LEU A 75 -11.10 -9.50 -1.09
CA LEU A 75 -10.93 -10.05 0.26
C LEU A 75 -10.11 -11.35 0.36
N PRO A 76 -10.35 -12.40 -0.45
CA PRO A 76 -9.59 -13.65 -0.31
C PRO A 76 -8.09 -13.47 -0.63
N ASP A 77 -7.71 -12.40 -1.32
CA ASP A 77 -6.31 -12.07 -1.63
C ASP A 77 -5.69 -11.13 -0.56
N ALA A 78 -6.53 -10.55 0.31
CA ALA A 78 -6.15 -9.58 1.34
C ALA A 78 -5.89 -10.24 2.72
N ASP A 79 -6.09 -11.55 2.84
CA ASP A 79 -5.84 -12.31 4.06
C ASP A 79 -4.42 -12.05 4.61
N ASN A 80 -4.32 -11.92 5.94
CA ASN A 80 -3.07 -11.82 6.69
C ASN A 80 -2.24 -10.54 6.45
N CYS A 81 -2.84 -9.36 6.60
CA CYS A 81 -2.13 -8.06 6.59
C CYS A 81 -1.47 -7.69 5.26
N ALA A 82 -1.87 -8.30 4.14
CA ALA A 82 -1.20 -8.12 2.87
C ALA A 82 -1.15 -6.64 2.44
N GLU A 83 0.05 -6.18 2.09
CA GLU A 83 0.28 -4.89 1.46
C GLU A 83 0.59 -5.12 -0.01
N TRP A 84 -0.18 -4.48 -0.89
CA TRP A 84 -0.10 -4.69 -2.31
C TRP A 84 0.60 -3.51 -2.96
N GLN A 85 1.53 -3.79 -3.86
CA GLN A 85 2.19 -2.74 -4.62
C GLN A 85 1.19 -2.05 -5.54
N VAL A 86 1.11 -0.73 -5.43
CA VAL A 86 0.34 0.13 -6.34
C VAL A 86 1.25 0.62 -7.46
N THR A 87 2.39 1.21 -7.11
CA THR A 87 3.40 1.69 -8.07
C THR A 87 4.72 1.98 -7.35
N THR A 88 5.79 2.22 -8.10
CA THR A 88 7.10 2.58 -7.58
C THR A 88 7.80 3.58 -8.49
N LYS A 89 8.64 4.43 -7.91
CA LYS A 89 9.59 5.28 -8.62
C LYS A 89 10.82 5.47 -7.75
N GLY A 90 11.96 4.96 -8.24
CA GLY A 90 13.22 5.09 -7.52
C GLY A 90 13.08 4.63 -6.07
N SER A 91 13.43 5.49 -5.12
CA SER A 91 13.40 5.16 -3.69
C SER A 91 12.00 5.06 -3.08
N THR A 92 10.96 5.43 -3.82
CA THR A 92 9.58 5.54 -3.35
C THR A 92 8.73 4.36 -3.81
N LEU A 93 8.17 3.61 -2.87
CA LEU A 93 7.20 2.54 -3.10
C LEU A 93 5.84 2.95 -2.53
N VAL A 94 4.79 2.84 -3.35
CA VAL A 94 3.41 3.06 -2.95
C VAL A 94 2.75 1.71 -2.72
N LEU A 95 2.27 1.49 -1.50
CA LEU A 95 1.53 0.29 -1.11
C LEU A 95 0.08 0.65 -0.82
N ALA A 96 -0.82 -0.30 -1.08
CA ALA A 96 -2.19 -0.28 -0.63
C ALA A 96 -2.41 -1.43 0.35
N LYS A 97 -3.23 -1.19 1.37
CA LYS A 97 -3.66 -2.24 2.30
C LYS A 97 -5.15 -2.13 2.56
N LEU A 98 -5.80 -3.28 2.62
CA LEU A 98 -7.18 -3.39 3.04
C LEU A 98 -7.23 -3.45 4.58
N ILE A 99 -8.09 -2.64 5.19
CA ILE A 99 -8.25 -2.55 6.65
C ILE A 99 -9.67 -2.92 7.13
N GLY A 100 -10.56 -3.33 6.23
CA GLY A 100 -11.91 -3.76 6.54
C GLY A 100 -12.19 -5.18 6.05
N ASP A 101 -13.41 -5.66 6.33
CA ASP A 101 -13.86 -7.02 6.00
C ASP A 101 -14.56 -7.13 4.64
N ASP A 102 -14.53 -6.05 3.85
CA ASP A 102 -15.15 -5.96 2.52
C ASP A 102 -14.10 -5.79 1.43
N ALA A 103 -14.31 -6.44 0.28
CA ALA A 103 -13.52 -6.15 -0.92
C ALA A 103 -13.70 -4.67 -1.31
N ALA A 104 -12.61 -3.99 -1.65
CA ALA A 104 -12.63 -2.56 -1.92
C ALA A 104 -12.12 -2.23 -3.32
N SER A 105 -12.66 -1.17 -3.91
CA SER A 105 -12.22 -0.66 -5.20
C SER A 105 -12.26 0.86 -5.18
N VAL A 106 -11.13 1.49 -5.48
CA VAL A 106 -10.96 2.96 -5.44
C VAL A 106 -10.37 3.45 -6.75
N THR A 107 -10.71 4.66 -7.18
CA THR A 107 -10.16 5.19 -8.43
C THR A 107 -8.66 5.48 -8.26
N PHE A 108 -7.90 5.37 -9.36
CA PHE A 108 -6.51 5.82 -9.36
C PHE A 108 -6.37 7.33 -9.10
N ASP A 109 -7.40 8.13 -9.42
CA ASP A 109 -7.44 9.56 -9.09
C ASP A 109 -7.55 9.77 -7.57
N ASP A 110 -8.36 8.99 -6.86
CA ASP A 110 -8.47 9.06 -5.41
C ASP A 110 -7.15 8.70 -4.73
N ILE A 111 -6.48 7.62 -5.17
CA ILE A 111 -5.13 7.27 -4.67
C ILE A 111 -4.15 8.42 -4.94
N ALA A 112 -4.13 8.98 -6.14
CA ALA A 112 -3.23 10.07 -6.46
C ALA A 112 -3.48 11.32 -5.60
N ASN A 113 -4.75 11.68 -5.39
CA ASN A 113 -5.13 12.82 -4.55
C ASN A 113 -4.83 12.56 -3.06
N THR A 114 -4.90 11.31 -2.63
CA THR A 114 -4.44 10.89 -1.29
C THR A 114 -2.94 11.13 -1.11
N ILE A 115 -2.16 10.94 -2.18
CA ILE A 115 -0.70 11.10 -2.15
C ILE A 115 -0.28 12.57 -2.13
N ASP A 116 -0.80 13.42 -3.01
CA ASP A 116 -0.29 14.80 -3.17
C ASP A 116 -1.32 15.92 -2.97
N GLY A 117 -2.55 15.57 -2.57
CA GLY A 117 -3.66 16.50 -2.36
C GLY A 117 -4.42 16.89 -3.63
N GLY A 118 -3.96 16.49 -4.83
CA GLY A 118 -4.54 16.84 -6.11
C GLY A 118 -3.66 17.75 -6.99
N ALA A 119 -3.91 17.72 -8.31
CA ALA A 119 -3.14 18.50 -9.28
C ALA A 119 -3.20 20.02 -9.06
N SER A 120 -4.28 20.53 -8.46
CA SER A 120 -4.49 21.94 -8.12
C SER A 120 -4.59 22.16 -6.60
N ALA A 121 -3.97 21.29 -5.80
CA ALA A 121 -4.03 21.34 -4.35
C ALA A 121 -3.42 22.65 -3.81
N THR A 122 -4.17 23.30 -2.92
CA THR A 122 -3.67 24.36 -2.04
C THR A 122 -2.57 23.82 -1.13
N PRO A 123 -1.71 24.69 -0.55
CA PRO A 123 -0.71 24.26 0.42
C PRO A 123 -1.29 23.45 1.59
N ALA A 124 -2.47 23.83 2.10
CA ALA A 124 -3.15 23.10 3.15
C ALA A 124 -3.59 21.69 2.72
N GLN A 125 -4.09 21.54 1.49
CA GLN A 125 -4.47 20.22 0.94
C GLN A 125 -3.25 19.33 0.71
N LYS A 126 -2.12 19.90 0.26
CA LYS A 126 -0.86 19.14 0.14
C LYS A 126 -0.33 18.69 1.50
N ALA A 127 -0.48 19.53 2.53
CA ALA A 127 -0.04 19.24 3.88
C ALA A 127 -0.89 18.17 4.59
N ALA A 128 -2.15 18.01 4.21
CA ALA A 128 -3.06 16.97 4.71
C ALA A 128 -3.04 15.67 3.87
N ALA A 129 -2.22 15.64 2.82
CA ALA A 129 -1.96 14.46 2.00
C ALA A 129 -0.58 13.88 2.35
N LEU A 130 -0.26 12.67 1.90
CA LEU A 130 1.02 12.02 2.22
C LEU A 130 2.26 12.84 1.81
N TYR A 131 2.12 13.75 0.85
CA TYR A 131 3.15 14.72 0.48
C TYR A 131 3.56 15.61 1.67
N GLY A 132 2.63 15.93 2.56
CA GLY A 132 2.85 16.66 3.81
C GLY A 132 3.82 15.97 4.76
N CYS A 133 3.89 14.63 4.73
CA CYS A 133 4.86 13.85 5.49
C CYS A 133 6.31 14.00 5.00
N GLY A 134 6.55 14.65 3.87
CA GLY A 134 7.90 14.92 3.38
C GLY A 134 8.68 13.64 3.07
N THR A 135 9.97 13.64 3.41
CA THR A 135 10.86 12.50 3.18
C THR A 135 10.65 11.35 4.16
N ALA A 136 9.84 11.55 5.22
CA ALA A 136 9.55 10.52 6.20
C ALA A 136 8.69 9.40 5.59
N GLY A 137 7.89 9.69 4.56
CA GLY A 137 6.81 8.80 4.14
C GLY A 137 5.71 8.72 5.20
N GLY A 138 4.70 7.91 4.96
CA GLY A 138 3.56 7.80 5.88
C GLY A 138 2.45 6.90 5.38
N GLN A 139 1.33 6.91 6.10
CA GLN A 139 0.08 6.28 5.69
C GLN A 139 -1.14 7.16 5.96
N VAL A 140 -2.18 6.97 5.16
CA VAL A 140 -3.50 7.57 5.37
C VAL A 140 -4.54 6.75 4.61
N GLY A 141 -5.80 6.79 5.05
CA GLY A 141 -6.94 6.27 4.29
C GLY A 141 -7.09 6.99 2.95
N VAL A 142 -7.54 6.27 1.92
CA VAL A 142 -7.80 6.89 0.61
C VAL A 142 -8.82 8.02 0.76
N ALA A 143 -8.48 9.19 0.25
CA ALA A 143 -9.36 10.35 0.17
C ALA A 143 -10.34 10.19 -0.99
N ILE A 144 -11.50 9.59 -0.70
CA ILE A 144 -12.53 9.25 -1.69
C ILE A 144 -13.30 10.47 -2.15
N ASN A 145 -13.32 10.70 -3.47
CA ASN A 145 -14.30 11.57 -4.09
C ASN A 145 -15.65 10.86 -4.25
N ALA A 146 -16.48 10.91 -3.20
CA ALA A 146 -17.79 10.25 -3.20
C ALA A 146 -18.78 10.77 -4.26
N THR A 147 -18.50 11.95 -4.85
CA THR A 147 -19.32 12.51 -5.94
C THR A 147 -18.92 12.01 -7.33
N ASP A 148 -17.85 11.22 -7.44
CA ASP A 148 -17.42 10.67 -8.71
C ASP A 148 -18.49 9.71 -9.27
N PRO A 149 -19.03 9.96 -10.47
CA PRO A 149 -20.10 9.14 -11.05
C PRO A 149 -19.66 7.69 -11.32
N ARG A 150 -18.35 7.40 -11.37
CA ARG A 150 -17.85 6.04 -11.51
C ARG A 150 -18.24 5.15 -10.32
N TYR A 151 -18.52 5.73 -9.14
CA TYR A 151 -19.05 4.98 -8.00
C TYR A 151 -20.54 4.65 -8.11
N GLN A 152 -21.24 5.07 -9.17
CA GLN A 152 -22.62 4.66 -9.47
C GLN A 152 -22.69 3.39 -10.34
N GLN A 153 -21.54 2.81 -10.68
CA GLN A 153 -21.47 1.58 -11.47
C GLN A 153 -22.02 0.37 -10.69
N PRO A 154 -22.57 -0.66 -11.37
CA PRO A 154 -23.16 -1.83 -10.73
C PRO A 154 -22.30 -2.51 -9.67
N GLN A 155 -20.96 -2.53 -9.84
CA GLN A 155 -20.08 -3.16 -8.86
C GLN A 155 -20.10 -2.48 -7.48
N PHE A 156 -20.50 -1.21 -7.40
CA PHE A 156 -20.67 -0.49 -6.14
C PHE A 156 -22.12 -0.52 -5.68
N THR A 157 -23.07 -0.29 -6.59
CA THR A 157 -24.50 -0.24 -6.23
C THR A 157 -25.08 -1.60 -5.85
N ASN A 158 -24.50 -2.70 -6.34
CA ASN A 158 -24.87 -4.06 -5.94
C ASN A 158 -24.07 -4.57 -4.73
N GLY A 159 -23.17 -3.77 -4.15
CA GLY A 159 -22.37 -4.13 -2.99
C GLY A 159 -21.23 -5.12 -3.27
N THR A 160 -20.77 -5.27 -4.51
CA THR A 160 -19.62 -6.14 -4.83
C THR A 160 -18.31 -5.57 -4.27
N TYR A 161 -18.15 -4.25 -4.33
CA TYR A 161 -17.03 -3.53 -3.74
C TYR A 161 -17.52 -2.35 -2.91
N THR A 162 -16.87 -2.11 -1.77
CA THR A 162 -16.91 -0.82 -1.10
C THR A 162 -15.90 0.14 -1.74
N ASN A 163 -16.12 1.45 -1.61
CA ASN A 163 -15.10 2.45 -1.91
C ASN A 163 -14.32 2.89 -0.67
N GLN A 164 -14.52 2.24 0.48
CA GLN A 164 -13.82 2.51 1.73
C GLN A 164 -12.85 1.38 2.09
N GLY A 165 -12.12 1.55 3.19
CA GLY A 165 -11.31 0.46 3.78
C GLY A 165 -9.96 0.24 3.11
N VAL A 166 -9.49 1.17 2.28
CA VAL A 166 -8.14 1.15 1.70
C VAL A 166 -7.28 2.23 2.36
N ILE A 167 -6.09 1.86 2.82
CA ILE A 167 -5.04 2.81 3.19
C ILE A 167 -3.93 2.79 2.15
N ILE A 168 -3.31 3.95 1.95
CA ILE A 168 -2.13 4.11 1.09
C ILE A 168 -0.94 4.37 1.98
N LYS A 169 0.18 3.70 1.68
CA LYS A 169 1.46 3.90 2.35
C LYS A 169 2.51 4.34 1.36
N ILE A 170 3.34 5.29 1.78
CA ILE A 170 4.58 5.68 1.10
C ILE A 170 5.74 5.20 1.95
N VAL A 171 6.48 4.24 1.42
CA VAL A 171 7.62 3.61 2.08
C VAL A 171 8.85 3.59 1.18
N ARG A 172 9.99 3.28 1.78
CA ARG A 172 11.23 3.05 1.05
C ARG A 172 11.04 1.82 0.16
N ASN A 173 11.38 1.95 -1.11
CA ASN A 173 11.49 0.82 -2.01
C ASN A 173 12.72 -0.03 -1.59
N PRO A 174 12.55 -1.30 -1.17
CA PRO A 174 13.65 -2.15 -0.72
C PRO A 174 14.51 -2.69 -1.88
N GLY A 175 14.06 -2.54 -3.13
CA GLY A 175 14.79 -3.00 -4.33
C GLY A 175 15.92 -2.07 -4.78
N LEU A 176 16.33 -1.11 -3.95
CA LEU A 176 17.40 -0.15 -4.19
C LEU A 176 18.39 -0.09 -3.03
#